data_AF-A0A7W1YIN9-F1
#
_entry.id   AF-A0A7W1YIN9-F1
#
_cell.length_a   1.000
_cell.length_b   1.000
_cell.length_c   1.000
_cell.angle_alpha   90.00
_cell.angle_beta   90.00
_cell.angle_gamma   90.00
#
_symmetry.space_group_name_H-M   'P 1'
#
loop_
_entity.id
_entity.type
_entity.pdbx_description
1 polymer ?
#
loop_
_entity_poly.entity_id
_entity_poly.type
_entity_poly.pdbx_seq_one_letter_code
_entity_poly.pdbx_strand_id
1 'polypeptide(L)' 'MQLARRRRTLSQELVGADPGSSFRTKRYTATHWELVWHAHPELELTWIEAGAGMRHVGDHVAPFASGDLVLLGSH' A
#
# COMPACT_ATOMS: atom_id res chain seq x y z
N MET A 1 14.15 -19.80 -24.42
CA MET A 1 12.91 -19.03 -24.13
C MET A 1 13.19 -18.09 -22.98
N GLN A 2 13.43 -16.82 -23.26
CA GLN A 2 13.74 -15.81 -22.25
C GLN A 2 12.44 -15.14 -21.85
N LEU A 3 11.93 -15.45 -20.65
CA LEU A 3 10.76 -14.77 -20.09
C LEU A 3 11.14 -13.30 -19.90
N ALA A 4 10.59 -12.43 -20.73
CA ALA A 4 10.75 -10.99 -20.57
C ALA A 4 10.21 -10.61 -19.19
N ARG A 5 11.12 -10.30 -18.27
CA ARG A 5 10.81 -9.80 -16.94
C ARG A 5 10.14 -8.44 -17.12
N ARG A 6 8.81 -8.40 -17.15
CA ARG A 6 8.04 -7.14 -17.08
C ARG A 6 8.54 -6.39 -15.85
N ARG A 7 9.36 -5.34 -16.04
CA ARG A 7 9.65 -4.37 -14.98
C ARG A 7 8.30 -3.80 -14.59
N ARG A 8 7.80 -4.15 -13.42
CA ARG A 8 6.67 -3.45 -12.84
C ARG A 8 7.16 -2.02 -12.57
N THR A 9 6.61 -1.05 -13.29
CA THR A 9 6.95 0.36 -13.12
C THR A 9 6.49 0.79 -11.73
N LEU A 10 7.39 1.37 -10.93
CA LEU A 10 7.03 2.04 -9.70
C LEU A 10 6.35 3.36 -10.06
N SER A 11 5.07 3.54 -9.71
CA SER A 11 4.40 4.82 -9.88
C SER A 11 4.68 5.74 -8.70
N GLN A 12 5.02 7.00 -8.96
CA GLN A 12 5.06 8.01 -7.91
C GLN A 12 3.68 8.67 -7.79
N GLU A 13 3.19 8.77 -6.57
CA GLU A 13 1.94 9.46 -6.22
C GLU A 13 2.25 10.59 -5.24
N LEU A 14 1.43 11.64 -5.26
CA LEU A 14 1.40 12.67 -4.21
C LEU A 14 0.04 12.61 -3.52
N VAL A 15 0.04 12.50 -2.20
CA VAL A 15 -1.18 12.33 -1.41
C VAL A 15 -1.50 13.61 -0.65
N GLY A 16 -2.32 14.48 -1.28
CA GLY A 16 -2.77 15.71 -0.63
C GLY A 16 -3.73 15.47 0.55
N ALA A 17 -3.63 16.25 1.62
CA ALA A 17 -4.54 16.15 2.76
C ALA A 17 -6.00 16.47 2.40
N ASP A 18 -6.93 16.02 3.23
CA ASP A 18 -8.34 16.39 3.12
C ASP A 18 -8.56 17.84 3.60
N PRO A 19 -9.59 18.57 3.11
CA PRO A 19 -9.84 19.94 3.52
C PRO A 19 -9.98 20.10 5.04
N GLY A 20 -9.18 20.98 5.64
CA GLY A 20 -9.18 21.20 7.09
C GLY A 20 -8.51 20.09 7.90
N SER A 21 -7.81 19.16 7.26
CA SER A 21 -7.06 18.07 7.90
C SER A 21 -5.56 18.16 7.61
N SER A 22 -4.75 17.54 8.46
CA SER A 22 -3.32 17.31 8.21
C SER A 22 -3.04 15.96 7.51
N PHE A 23 -4.06 15.16 7.25
CA PHE A 23 -3.96 13.85 6.63
C PHE A 23 -5.10 13.60 5.65
N ARG A 24 -4.92 12.60 4.79
CA ARG A 24 -5.98 12.04 3.95
C ARG A 24 -6.51 10.76 4.56
N THR A 25 -7.82 10.55 4.48
CA THR A 25 -8.47 9.29 4.87
C THR A 25 -9.03 8.55 3.66
N LYS A 26 -8.82 7.24 3.63
CA LYS A 26 -9.37 6.34 2.61
C LYS A 26 -9.82 5.05 3.30
N ARG A 27 -10.99 4.54 2.93
CA ARG A 27 -11.49 3.23 3.36
C ARG A 27 -11.78 2.38 2.14
N TYR A 28 -11.36 1.13 2.22
CA TYR A 28 -11.35 0.21 1.09
C TYR A 28 -12.02 -1.11 1.46
N THR A 29 -12.71 -1.73 0.50
CA THR A 29 -13.28 -3.08 0.64
C THR A 29 -13.21 -3.78 -0.71
N ALA A 30 -12.53 -4.91 -0.78
CA ALA A 30 -12.42 -5.74 -1.97
C ALA A 30 -12.14 -7.19 -1.58
N THR A 31 -12.49 -8.13 -2.45
CA THR A 31 -12.18 -9.56 -2.29
C THR A 31 -10.78 -9.91 -2.76
N HIS A 32 -10.18 -9.07 -3.60
CA HIS A 32 -8.80 -9.17 -4.06
C HIS A 32 -8.27 -7.78 -4.45
N TRP A 33 -6.94 -7.63 -4.45
CA TRP A 33 -6.25 -6.40 -4.82
C TRP A 33 -5.25 -6.67 -5.93
N GLU A 34 -5.17 -5.75 -6.90
CA GLU A 34 -4.06 -5.76 -7.85
C GLU A 34 -2.80 -5.22 -7.16
N LEU A 35 -1.68 -5.93 -7.29
CA LEU A 35 -0.41 -5.49 -6.71
C LEU A 35 0.24 -4.43 -7.61
N VAL A 36 -0.18 -3.18 -7.44
CA VAL A 36 0.38 -1.99 -8.09
C VAL A 36 1.43 -1.35 -7.18
N TRP A 37 2.70 -1.39 -7.62
CA TRP A 37 3.80 -0.78 -6.89
C TRP A 37 3.72 0.74 -7.00
N HIS A 38 3.66 1.41 -5.85
CA HIS A 38 3.66 2.87 -5.77
C HIS A 38 4.54 3.36 -4.62
N ALA A 39 4.92 4.64 -4.69
CA ALA A 39 5.64 5.34 -3.65
C ALA A 39 5.16 6.80 -3.59
N HIS A 40 5.02 7.34 -2.38
CA HIS A 40 4.63 8.73 -2.12
C HIS A 40 5.39 9.28 -0.91
N PRO A 41 5.74 10.59 -0.87
CA PRO A 41 6.62 11.13 0.17
C PRO A 41 5.95 11.21 1.54
N GLU A 42 4.63 11.05 1.62
CA GLU A 42 3.87 11.04 2.85
C GLU A 42 4.00 9.71 3.62
N LEU A 43 3.84 9.76 4.94
CA LEU A 43 3.69 8.56 5.78
C LEU A 43 2.30 7.95 5.56
N GLU A 44 2.21 6.62 5.48
CA GLU A 44 0.94 5.90 5.41
C GLU A 44 0.73 5.02 6.63
N LEU A 45 -0.45 5.13 7.25
CA LEU A 45 -0.90 4.24 8.32
C LEU A 45 -2.10 3.44 7.82
N THR A 46 -1.92 2.13 7.68
CA THR A 46 -2.96 1.21 7.20
C THR A 46 -3.43 0.32 8.35
N TRP A 47 -4.73 0.32 8.61
CA TRP A 47 -5.37 -0.61 9.54
C TRP A 47 -6.20 -1.65 8.78
N ILE A 48 -5.97 -2.93 9.06
CA ILE A 48 -6.76 -4.02 8.48
C ILE A 48 -7.98 -4.26 9.38
N GLU A 49 -9.11 -3.64 9.05
CA GLU A 49 -10.36 -3.83 9.79
C GLU A 49 -10.84 -5.29 9.78
N ALA A 50 -10.77 -5.95 8.62
CA ALA A 50 -11.12 -7.36 8.45
C ALA A 50 -10.45 -7.97 7.22
N GLY A 51 -10.06 -9.25 7.31
CA GLY A 51 -9.51 -10.04 6.21
C GLY A 51 -8.11 -10.58 6.50
N ALA A 52 -7.54 -11.27 5.52
CA ALA A 52 -6.17 -11.77 5.58
C ALA A 52 -5.57 -11.85 4.17
N GLY A 53 -4.26 -11.83 4.07
CA GLY A 53 -3.57 -11.89 2.79
C GLY A 53 -2.06 -11.72 2.93
N MET A 54 -1.41 -11.33 1.83
CA MET A 54 0.02 -11.05 1.80
C MET A 54 0.27 -9.55 1.60
N ARG A 55 1.08 -8.96 2.47
CA ARG A 55 1.55 -7.58 2.37
C ARG A 55 2.92 -7.56 1.69
N HIS A 56 3.09 -6.65 0.74
CA HIS A 56 4.33 -6.43 0.02
C HIS A 56 4.78 -4.98 0.25
N VAL A 57 5.90 -4.78 0.94
CA VAL A 57 6.49 -3.46 1.20
C VAL A 57 7.96 -3.53 0.86
N GLY A 58 8.37 -2.89 -0.25
CA GLY A 58 9.72 -3.02 -0.77
C GLY A 58 10.10 -4.50 -0.99
N ASP A 59 11.12 -4.95 -0.26
CA ASP A 59 11.61 -6.34 -0.24
C ASP A 59 11.02 -7.18 0.91
N HIS A 60 10.23 -6.58 1.81
CA HIS A 60 9.56 -7.28 2.90
C HIS A 60 8.20 -7.82 2.46
N VAL A 61 8.05 -9.15 2.45
CA VAL A 61 6.82 -9.85 2.11
C VAL A 61 6.38 -10.71 3.29
N ALA A 62 5.19 -10.44 3.82
CA ALA A 62 4.68 -11.13 5.01
C ALA A 62 3.16 -11.26 4.98
N PRO A 63 2.58 -12.26 5.67
CA PRO A 63 1.14 -12.33 5.84
C PRO A 63 0.62 -11.15 6.68
N PHE A 64 -0.63 -10.77 6.47
CA PHE A 64 -1.38 -9.87 7.35
C PHE A 64 -2.71 -10.51 7.75
N ALA A 65 -3.29 -10.06 8.85
CA ALA A 65 -4.61 -10.45 9.33
C ALA A 65 -5.41 -9.25 9.88
N SER A 66 -6.70 -9.48 10.16
CA SER A 66 -7.58 -8.51 10.84
C SER A 66 -6.94 -8.01 12.13
N GLY A 67 -6.98 -6.70 12.36
CA GLY A 67 -6.38 -6.04 13.50
C GLY A 67 -4.94 -5.57 13.27
N ASP A 68 -4.26 -6.02 12.21
CA ASP A 68 -2.92 -5.53 11.90
C ASP A 68 -2.94 -4.02 11.60
N LEU A 69 -1.94 -3.32 12.15
CA LEU A 69 -1.68 -1.91 11.93
C LEU A 69 -0.27 -1.75 11.39
N VAL A 70 -0.13 -1.06 10.26
CA VAL A 70 1.14 -0.92 9.55
C VAL A 70 1.42 0.56 9.31
N LEU A 71 2.59 1.03 9.77
CA LEU A 71 3.11 2.35 9.43
C LEU A 71 4.20 2.20 8.37
N LEU A 72 4.03 2.86 7.24
CA LEU A 72 5.00 2.94 6.14
C LEU A 72 5.69 4.30 6.17
N GLY A 73 7.02 4.27 6.03
CA GLY A 73 7.85 5.46 5.97
C GLY A 73 7.77 6.18 4.62
N SER A 74 8.27 7.42 4.59
CA SER A 74 8.51 8.17 3.37
C SER A 74 9.65 7.54 2.55
N HIS A 75 9.63 7.70 1.23
CA HIS A 75 10.66 7.21 0.32
C HIS A 75 11.76 8.23 0.03
#